data_AF-A0A0V8EL52-F1
#
_entry.id   AF-A0A0V8EL52-F1
#
_cell.length_a   1.000
_cell.length_b   1.000
_cell.length_c   1.000
_cell.angle_alpha   90.00
_cell.angle_beta   90.00
_cell.angle_gamma   90.00
#
_symmetry.space_group_name_H-M   'P 1'
#
loop_
_entity.id
_entity.type
_entity.pdbx_description
1 polymer ?
#
loop_
_entity_poly.entity_id
_entity_poly.type
_entity_poly.pdbx_seq_one_letter_code
_entity_poly.pdbx_strand_id
1 'polypeptide(L)'
;MFDWTSAEHLYLVCGKTGLRKGIDGLATVILEQFDLNPYEDGLFLFCGNRKDRFKALYWECDGFLLLYKRFENGRLNVPSIKTK
;
A
#
# COMPACT_ATOMS: atom_id res chain seq x y z
N MET A 1 3.61 -15.48 13.53
CA MET A 1 4.41 -14.54 12.72
C MET A 1 3.71 -14.46 11.38
N PHE A 2 3.20 -13.28 11.03
CA PHE A 2 2.37 -13.10 9.84
C PHE A 2 3.16 -13.46 8.57
N ASP A 3 2.63 -14.35 7.74
CA ASP A 3 3.31 -14.84 6.54
C ASP A 3 2.88 -14.03 5.32
N TRP A 4 3.71 -13.06 4.94
CA TRP A 4 3.45 -12.21 3.77
C TRP A 4 3.52 -12.96 2.44
N THR A 5 3.98 -14.21 2.42
CA THR A 5 4.04 -15.03 1.19
C THR A 5 2.69 -15.64 0.83
N SER A 6 1.70 -15.61 1.74
CA SER A 6 0.36 -16.12 1.46
C SER A 6 -0.48 -15.19 0.60
N ALA A 7 -0.12 -13.91 0.49
CA ALA A 7 -0.91 -12.95 -0.27
C ALA A 7 -0.96 -13.33 -1.75
N GLU A 8 -2.16 -13.65 -2.25
CA GLU A 8 -2.39 -14.03 -3.64
C GLU A 8 -1.98 -12.91 -4.61
N HIS A 9 -2.19 -11.65 -4.21
CA HIS A 9 -1.93 -10.49 -5.05
C HIS A 9 -1.04 -9.44 -4.38
N LEU A 10 -0.09 -8.91 -5.15
CA LEU A 10 0.75 -7.78 -4.76
C LEU A 10 0.45 -6.57 -5.65
N TYR A 11 -0.17 -5.55 -5.07
CA TYR A 11 -0.50 -4.32 -5.77
C TYR A 11 0.47 -3.20 -5.39
N LEU A 12 1.11 -2.61 -6.40
CA LEU A 12 1.85 -1.36 -6.22
C LEU A 12 0.96 -0.17 -6.62
N VAL A 13 0.47 0.55 -5.61
CA VAL A 13 -0.37 1.73 -5.82
C VAL A 13 0.50 2.87 -6.35
N CYS A 14 0.36 3.14 -7.65
CA CYS A 14 1.08 4.18 -8.35
C CYS A 14 0.26 5.47 -8.41
N GLY A 15 0.84 6.58 -7.97
CA GLY A 15 0.16 7.88 -7.89
C GLY A 15 0.53 8.65 -6.63
N LYS A 16 0.01 9.87 -6.49
CA LYS A 16 0.24 10.68 -5.29
C LYS A 16 -0.71 10.24 -4.17
N THR A 17 -0.32 9.23 -3.40
CA THR A 17 -1.07 8.84 -2.19
C THR A 17 -0.45 9.46 -0.94
N GLY A 18 -1.26 10.24 -0.22
CA GLY A 18 -0.84 10.84 1.05
C GLY A 18 -0.71 9.79 2.14
N LEU A 19 0.53 9.46 2.55
CA LEU A 19 0.79 8.49 3.63
C LEU A 19 0.36 8.97 5.04
N ARG A 20 -0.28 10.13 5.16
CA ARG A 20 -0.97 10.56 6.40
C ARG A 20 -2.27 9.79 6.63
N LYS A 21 -2.84 9.19 5.58
CA LYS A 21 -4.04 8.34 5.67
C LYS A 21 -3.77 7.12 6.55
N GLY A 22 -4.74 6.79 7.42
CA GLY A 22 -4.79 5.54 8.20
C GLY A 22 -5.39 4.40 7.38
N ILE A 23 -5.85 3.34 8.05
CA ILE A 23 -6.45 2.15 7.41
C ILE A 23 -7.62 2.55 6.51
N ASP A 24 -8.67 3.16 7.06
CA ASP A 24 -9.88 3.48 6.31
C ASP A 24 -9.59 4.40 5.13
N GLY A 25 -8.76 5.43 5.36
CA GLY A 25 -8.40 6.36 4.30
C GLY A 25 -7.60 5.75 3.16
N LEU A 26 -6.86 4.65 3.40
CA LEU A 26 -6.15 3.89 2.38
C LEU A 26 -7.07 2.85 1.71
N ALA A 27 -7.95 2.19 2.47
CA ALA A 27 -8.98 1.30 1.93
C ALA A 27 -9.91 2.05 0.96
N THR A 28 -10.33 3.27 1.31
CA THR A 28 -11.08 4.16 0.41
C THR A 28 -10.33 4.46 -0.87
N VAL A 29 -9.00 4.64 -0.83
CA VAL A 29 -8.21 4.87 -2.04
C VAL A 29 -8.24 3.64 -2.97
N ILE A 30 -8.12 2.43 -2.41
CA ILE A 30 -8.19 1.18 -3.18
C ILE A 30 -9.56 1.07 -3.85
N LEU A 31 -10.62 1.27 -3.08
CA LEU A 31 -11.99 1.16 -3.56
C LEU A 31 -12.33 2.23 -4.61
N GLU A 32 -12.11 3.52 -4.31
CA GLU A 32 -12.59 4.62 -5.16
C GLU A 32 -11.68 4.92 -6.36
N GLN A 33 -10.37 4.72 -6.24
CA GLN A 33 -9.42 5.12 -7.30
C GLN A 33 -9.00 3.97 -8.21
N PHE A 34 -9.04 2.74 -7.69
CA PHE A 34 -8.59 1.56 -8.42
C PHE A 34 -9.71 0.56 -8.70
N ASP A 35 -10.92 0.79 -8.16
CA ASP A 35 -12.06 -0.12 -8.29
C ASP A 35 -11.71 -1.56 -7.86
N LEU A 36 -10.87 -1.67 -6.83
CA LEU A 36 -10.43 -2.92 -6.23
C LEU A 36 -11.05 -3.09 -4.85
N ASN A 37 -11.24 -4.34 -4.45
CA ASN A 37 -11.77 -4.68 -3.15
C ASN A 37 -10.65 -4.73 -2.09
N PRO A 38 -10.64 -3.86 -1.07
CA PRO A 38 -9.59 -3.87 -0.04
C PRO A 38 -9.68 -5.07 0.91
N TYR A 39 -10.77 -5.84 0.88
CA TYR A 39 -11.01 -7.02 1.73
C TYR A 39 -10.60 -8.35 1.07
N GLU A 40 -10.03 -8.30 -0.13
CA GLU A 40 -9.47 -9.47 -0.81
C GLU A 40 -8.05 -9.77 -0.30
N ASP A 41 -7.54 -10.95 -0.65
CA ASP A 41 -6.19 -11.41 -0.31
C ASP A 41 -5.11 -10.67 -1.13
N GLY A 42 -5.02 -9.37 -0.89
CA GLY A 42 -4.17 -8.43 -1.62
C GLY A 42 -3.33 -7.59 -0.68
N LEU A 43 -2.02 -7.55 -0.95
CA LEU A 43 -1.09 -6.64 -0.30
C LEU A 43 -0.95 -5.36 -1.13
N PHE A 44 -1.48 -4.24 -0.62
CA PHE A 44 -1.47 -2.95 -1.30
C PHE A 44 -0.34 -2.06 -0.78
N LEU A 45 0.68 -1.84 -1.61
CA LEU A 45 1.83 -1.00 -1.30
C LEU A 45 1.60 0.45 -1.74
N PHE A 46 1.64 1.36 -0.78
CA PHE A 46 1.53 2.80 -0.98
C PHE A 46 2.88 3.47 -0.77
N CYS A 47 3.34 4.18 -1.80
CA CYS A 47 4.57 4.96 -1.75
C CYS A 47 4.28 6.46 -1.70
N GLY A 48 4.83 7.14 -0.71
CA GLY A 48 4.70 8.60 -0.59
C GLY A 48 5.75 9.35 -1.39
N ASN A 49 5.54 10.65 -1.60
CA ASN A 49 6.46 11.50 -2.37
C ASN A 49 7.90 11.52 -1.85
N ARG A 50 8.09 11.35 -0.53
CA ARG A 50 9.41 11.45 0.11
C ARG A 50 10.31 10.24 -0.19
N LYS A 51 9.78 9.17 -0.79
CA LYS A 51 10.48 7.91 -1.14
C LYS A 51 11.27 7.25 0.00
N ASP A 52 11.25 7.79 1.21
CA ASP A 52 11.93 7.31 2.41
C ASP A 52 11.04 6.39 3.25
N ARG A 53 9.80 6.16 2.81
CA ARG A 53 8.82 5.37 3.56
C ARG A 53 7.71 4.84 2.65
N PHE A 54 7.11 3.74 3.07
CA PHE A 54 5.88 3.20 2.48
C PHE A 54 4.92 2.71 3.55
N LYS A 55 3.68 2.49 3.13
CA LYS A 55 2.68 1.73 3.88
C LYS A 55 2.28 0.50 3.06
N ALA A 56 2.02 -0.62 3.72
CA ALA A 56 1.38 -1.77 3.12
C ALA A 56 0.07 -2.03 3.86
N LEU A 57 -1.05 -2.05 3.15
CA LEU A 57 -2.34 -2.42 3.69
C LEU A 57 -2.67 -3.84 3.24
N TYR A 58 -3.12 -4.67 4.17
CA TYR A 58 -3.52 -6.04 3.91
C TYR A 58 -4.75 -6.36 4.77
N TRP A 59 -5.71 -7.11 4.22
CA TRP A 59 -6.82 -7.66 4.96
C TRP A 59 -6.51 -9.10 5.36
N GLU A 60 -6.30 -9.35 6.64
CA GLU A 60 -6.23 -10.71 7.18
C GLU A 60 -7.58 -11.04 7.78
N CYS A 61 -8.16 -12.20 7.45
CA CYS A 61 -9.28 -12.84 8.16
C CYS A 61 -10.32 -11.89 8.81
N ASP A 62 -10.03 -11.35 9.99
CA ASP A 62 -10.90 -10.52 10.83
C ASP A 62 -10.52 -9.03 10.90
N GLY A 63 -9.46 -8.57 10.22
CA GLY A 63 -9.01 -7.19 10.32
C GLY A 63 -7.96 -6.71 9.31
N PHE A 64 -7.80 -5.39 9.29
CA PHE A 64 -6.75 -4.75 8.49
C PHE A 64 -5.42 -4.71 9.24
N LEU A 65 -4.38 -5.15 8.55
CA LEU A 65 -3.00 -4.96 8.93
C LEU A 65 -2.41 -3.78 8.16
N LEU A 66 -1.80 -2.84 8.90
CA LEU A 66 -1.08 -1.72 8.32
C LEU A 66 0.40 -1.78 8.68
N LEU A 67 1.23 -2.21 7.73
CA LEU A 67 2.67 -2.09 7.86
C LEU A 67 3.10 -0.66 7.52
N TYR A 68 3.90 -0.05 8.39
CA TYR A 68 4.58 1.22 8.10
C TYR A 68 6.08 1.04 8.23
N LYS A 69 6.79 1.25 7.12
CA LYS A 69 8.25 1.17 7.10
C LYS A 69 8.83 2.50 6.66
N ARG A 70 9.73 3.04 7.48
CA ARG A 70 10.56 4.20 7.17
C ARG A 70 12.02 3.73 7.10
N PHE A 71 12.70 4.14 6.04
CA PHE A 71 14.13 3.91 5.87
C PHE A 71 14.89 5.07 6.53
N GLU A 72 15.87 4.76 7.36
CA GLU A 72 16.81 5.78 7.87
C GLU A 72 17.86 6.11 6.81
N ASN A 73 18.29 5.10 6.04
CA ASN A 73 19.22 5.24 4.92
C ASN A 73 18.65 4.53 3.69
N GLY A 74 18.71 5.19 2.53
CA GLY A 74 18.18 4.68 1.26
C GLY A 74 16.81 5.25 0.88
N ARG A 75 16.40 4.97 -0.36
CA ARG A 75 15.12 5.43 -0.93
C ARG A 75 14.49 4.30 -1.73
N LEU A 76 13.16 4.25 -1.70
CA LEU A 76 12.37 3.40 -2.57
C LEU A 76 12.56 3.83 -4.03
N ASN A 77 12.96 2.88 -4.87
CA ASN A 77 12.92 3.06 -6.31
C ASN A 77 11.54 2.63 -6.83
N VAL A 78 10.59 3.55 -6.75
CA VAL A 78 9.23 3.31 -7.24
C VAL A 78 9.20 3.59 -8.74
N PRO A 79 8.64 2.71 -9.58
CA PRO A 79 8.43 2.98 -11.00
C PRO A 79 7.63 4.27 -11.16
N SER A 80 8.21 5.24 -11.87
CA SER A 80 7.50 6.45 -12.28
C SER A 80 6.66 6.12 -13.51
N ILE A 81 5.35 5.91 -13.32
CA ILE A 81 4.43 5.87 -14.45
C ILE A 81 4.33 7.30 -14.98
N LYS A 82 4.90 7.55 -16.15
CA LYS A 82 4.70 8.81 -16.88
C LYS A 82 3.30 8.76 -17.48
N THR A 83 2.34 9.44 -16.87
CA THR A 83 1.07 9.75 -17.53
C THR A 83 1.41 10.63 -18.74
N LYS A 84 1.11 10.15 -19.94
CA LYS A 84 1.27 10.90 -21.19
C LYS A 84 0.11 11.87 -21.36
#